data_AF-X0YS75-F1
#
_entry.id   AF-X0YS75-F1
#
_cell.length_a   1.000
_cell.length_b   1.000
_cell.length_c   1.000
_cell.angle_alpha   90.00
_cell.angle_beta   90.00
_cell.angle_gamma   90.00
#
_symmetry.space_group_name_H-M   'P 1'
#
loop_
_entity.id
_entity.type
_entity.pdbx_description
1 polymer ?
#
loop_
_entity_poly.entity_id
_entity_poly.type
_entity_poly.pdbx_seq_one_letter_code
_entity_poly.pdbx_strand_id
1 'polypeptide(L)'
;IRRIKNIKLILSDASKTYLEDNSIDTIFICDAFHEFPDKRNTLVELYRILKPVGSLSILEETVRNTNNAQKIIESTKLFKLIERDKKFIRFKKNKFQNKE
;
A
#
# COMPACT_ATOMS: atom_id res chain seq x y z
N ILE A 1 5.96 -26.38 16.65
CA ILE A 1 5.83 -25.37 15.56
C ILE A 1 4.58 -25.70 14.75
N ARG A 2 3.55 -24.84 14.75
CA ARG A 2 2.32 -25.06 13.95
C ARG A 2 2.65 -24.84 12.46
N ARG A 3 2.27 -25.78 11.58
CA ARG A 3 2.42 -25.61 10.12
C ARG A 3 1.26 -24.76 9.59
N ILE A 4 1.55 -23.53 9.20
CA ILE A 4 0.60 -22.62 8.54
C ILE A 4 0.55 -23.01 7.06
N LYS A 5 -0.65 -23.27 6.52
CA LYS A 5 -0.85 -23.74 5.13
C LYS A 5 -1.33 -22.65 4.17
N ASN A 6 -1.74 -21.50 4.69
CA ASN A 6 -2.36 -20.39 3.97
C ASN A 6 -1.42 -19.19 3.79
N ILE A 7 -0.10 -19.42 3.80
CA ILE A 7 0.92 -18.41 3.50
C ILE A 7 1.60 -18.84 2.21
N LYS A 8 1.58 -17.95 1.21
CA LYS A 8 2.37 -18.08 -0.01
C LYS A 8 3.44 -17.00 0.01
N LEU A 9 4.70 -17.42 -0.16
CA LEU A 9 5.82 -16.49 -0.31
C LEU A 9 6.02 -16.21 -1.79
N ILE A 10 6.24 -14.95 -2.13
CA ILE A 10 6.51 -14.48 -3.49
C ILE A 10 7.76 -13.60 -3.41
N LEU A 11 8.75 -13.92 -4.23
CA LEU A 11 9.90 -13.03 -4.44
C LEU A 11 9.53 -12.09 -5.58
N SER A 12 9.42 -10.79 -5.28
CA SER A 12 9.05 -9.77 -6.25
C SER A 12 9.58 -8.41 -5.82
N ASP A 13 9.70 -7.50 -6.79
CA ASP A 13 9.92 -6.08 -6.51
C ASP A 13 8.59 -5.43 -6.09
N ALA A 14 8.63 -4.42 -5.21
CA ALA A 14 7.43 -3.71 -4.74
C ALA A 14 6.72 -2.95 -5.87
N SER A 15 7.45 -2.53 -6.91
CA SER A 15 6.92 -1.91 -8.13
C SER A 15 6.40 -2.91 -9.16
N LYS A 16 6.62 -4.22 -8.95
CA LYS A 16 6.18 -5.29 -9.85
C LYS A 16 5.99 -6.61 -9.10
N THR A 17 4.79 -6.79 -8.53
CA THR A 17 4.45 -7.93 -7.66
C THR A 17 4.07 -9.20 -8.42
N TYR A 18 3.71 -9.08 -9.70
CA TYR A 18 3.15 -10.16 -10.53
C TYR A 18 1.84 -10.76 -10.00
N LEU A 19 1.13 -10.03 -9.13
CA LEU A 19 -0.23 -10.37 -8.70
C LEU A 19 -1.26 -9.85 -9.69
N GLU A 20 -2.42 -10.49 -9.74
CA GLU A 20 -3.53 -10.10 -10.61
C GLU A 20 -4.14 -8.76 -10.19
N ASP A 21 -4.71 -8.04 -11.17
CA ASP A 21 -5.48 -6.82 -10.93
C ASP A 21 -6.65 -7.09 -9.96
N ASN A 22 -6.91 -6.16 -9.04
CA ASN A 22 -8.04 -6.23 -8.10
C ASN A 22 -8.16 -7.59 -7.38
N SER A 23 -7.04 -8.22 -7.02
CA SER A 23 -7.02 -9.54 -6.37
C SER A 23 -6.84 -9.47 -4.85
N ILE A 24 -6.33 -8.35 -4.32
CA ILE A 24 -5.97 -8.19 -2.91
C ILE A 24 -7.00 -7.34 -2.17
N ASP A 25 -7.49 -7.83 -1.02
CA ASP A 25 -8.43 -7.10 -0.15
C ASP A 25 -7.71 -6.08 0.74
N THR A 26 -6.56 -6.47 1.30
CA THR A 26 -5.78 -5.65 2.24
C THR A 26 -4.30 -5.76 1.94
N ILE A 27 -3.64 -4.61 1.83
CA ILE A 27 -2.18 -4.50 1.76
C ILE A 27 -1.72 -3.94 3.10
N PHE A 28 -0.74 -4.61 3.72
CA PHE A 28 -0.09 -4.14 4.93
C PHE A 28 1.42 -4.08 4.70
N ILE A 29 1.99 -2.90 4.92
CA ILE A 29 3.43 -2.67 4.87
C ILE A 29 3.87 -2.24 6.27
N CYS A 30 4.75 -3.04 6.86
CA CYS A 30 5.29 -2.80 8.19
C CYS A 30 6.76 -2.45 8.08
N ASP A 31 7.09 -1.21 8.40
CA ASP A 31 8.43 -0.64 8.51
C ASP A 31 9.32 -0.91 7.29
N ALA A 32 8.75 -0.72 6.10
CA ALA A 32 9.44 -1.04 4.85
C ALA A 32 9.18 -0.02 3.72
N PHE A 33 8.15 0.83 3.83
CA PHE A 33 7.82 1.72 2.71
C PHE A 33 8.95 2.72 2.43
N HIS A 34 9.62 3.18 3.49
CA HIS A 34 10.76 4.10 3.38
C HIS A 34 11.95 3.52 2.58
N GLU A 35 12.12 2.20 2.54
CA GLU A 35 13.20 1.51 1.82
C GLU A 35 12.93 1.35 0.31
N PHE A 36 11.66 1.41 -0.14
CA PHE A 36 11.34 1.17 -1.55
C PHE A 36 11.89 2.26 -2.49
N PRO A 37 12.82 1.97 -3.42
CA PRO A 37 13.48 3.02 -4.19
C PRO A 37 12.50 3.76 -5.11
N ASP A 38 11.60 3.02 -5.78
CA ASP A 38 10.60 3.58 -6.68
C ASP A 38 9.22 3.69 -6.01
N LYS A 39 9.06 4.74 -5.21
CA LYS A 39 7.81 5.01 -4.49
C LYS A 39 6.60 5.17 -5.43
N ARG A 40 6.79 5.77 -6.61
CA ARG A 40 5.70 6.08 -7.53
C ARG A 40 5.18 4.81 -8.18
N ASN A 41 6.05 4.01 -8.79
CA ASN A 41 5.62 2.77 -9.45
C ASN A 41 5.16 1.73 -8.43
N THR A 42 5.75 1.71 -7.22
CA THR A 42 5.20 0.93 -6.10
C THR A 42 3.74 1.30 -5.84
N LEU A 43 3.41 2.58 -5.68
CA LEU A 43 2.03 2.98 -5.40
C LEU A 43 1.05 2.69 -6.56
N VAL A 44 1.51 2.78 -7.81
CA VAL A 44 0.72 2.36 -8.98
C VAL A 44 0.44 0.86 -8.92
N GLU A 45 1.45 0.05 -8.63
CA GLU A 45 1.31 -1.40 -8.51
C GLU A 45 0.40 -1.81 -7.35
N LEU A 46 0.58 -1.21 -6.16
CA LEU A 46 -0.30 -1.43 -5.02
C LEU A 46 -1.75 -1.02 -5.34
N TYR A 47 -1.95 0.06 -6.11
CA TYR A 47 -3.28 0.47 -6.56
C TYR A 47 -3.89 -0.56 -7.52
N ARG A 48 -3.11 -1.08 -8.48
CA ARG A 48 -3.55 -2.06 -9.49
C ARG A 48 -4.04 -3.35 -8.83
N ILE A 49 -3.25 -3.92 -7.92
CA ILE A 49 -3.56 -5.21 -7.28
C ILE A 49 -4.68 -5.11 -6.24
N LEU A 50 -4.88 -3.94 -5.63
CA LEU A 50 -5.89 -3.73 -4.59
C LEU A 50 -7.30 -3.69 -5.19
N LYS A 51 -8.24 -4.43 -4.60
CA LYS A 51 -9.66 -4.39 -4.96
C LYS A 51 -10.26 -2.98 -4.80
N PRO A 52 -11.36 -2.65 -5.51
CA PRO A 52 -12.03 -1.35 -5.38
C PRO A 52 -12.39 -0.93 -3.94
N VAL A 53 -12.75 -1.91 -3.10
CA VAL A 53 -13.13 -1.70 -1.68
C VAL A 53 -11.97 -1.98 -0.72
N GLY A 54 -10.80 -2.33 -1.23
CA GLY A 54 -9.65 -2.72 -0.43
C GLY A 54 -8.95 -1.56 0.26
N SER A 55 -8.00 -1.89 1.14
CA SER A 55 -7.26 -0.90 1.92
C SER A 55 -5.74 -1.10 1.88
N LEU A 56 -5.02 0.03 1.91
CA LEU A 56 -3.58 0.09 2.10
C LEU A 56 -3.30 0.60 3.51
N SER A 57 -2.59 -0.19 4.32
CA SER A 57 -2.16 0.18 5.66
C SER A 57 -0.65 0.24 5.73
N ILE A 58 -0.11 1.31 6.29
CA ILE A 58 1.32 1.50 6.54
C ILE A 58 1.53 1.67 8.04
N LEU A 59 2.45 0.90 8.60
CA LEU A 59 3.02 1.09 9.92
C LEU A 59 4.51 1.38 9.75
N GLU A 60 5.01 2.46 10.34
CA GLU A 60 6.43 2.84 10.27
C GLU A 60 7.00 2.97 11.69
N GLU A 61 8.28 2.68 11.88
CA GLU A 61 8.90 2.77 13.21
C GLU A 61 8.88 4.20 13.74
N THR A 62 9.03 5.20 12.88
CA THR A 62 9.06 6.61 13.28
C THR A 62 7.88 7.40 12.74
N VAL A 63 7.37 8.34 13.53
CA VAL A 63 6.33 9.29 13.09
C VAL A 63 6.80 10.11 11.88
N ARG A 64 8.11 10.37 11.77
CA ARG A 64 8.71 11.05 10.61
C ARG A 64 8.52 10.23 9.33
N ASN A 65 8.84 8.93 9.37
CA ASN A 65 8.63 8.05 8.22
C ASN A 65 7.14 7.90 7.89
N THR A 66 6.27 7.79 8.89
CA THR A 66 4.81 7.78 8.66
C THR A 66 4.34 9.05 7.96
N ASN A 67 4.81 10.23 8.41
CA ASN A 67 4.43 11.51 7.81
C ASN A 67 4.95 11.63 6.37
N ASN A 68 6.17 11.14 6.10
CA ASN A 68 6.72 11.12 4.74
C ASN A 68 5.94 10.17 3.83
N ALA A 69 5.61 8.97 4.31
CA ALA A 69 4.79 8.00 3.59
C ALA A 69 3.42 8.60 3.23
N GLN A 70 2.74 9.22 4.20
CA GLN A 70 1.46 9.88 3.97
C GLN A 70 1.54 10.95 2.87
N LYS A 71 2.53 11.87 2.95
CA LYS A 71 2.72 12.93 1.95
C LYS A 71 2.94 12.36 0.54
N ILE A 72 3.79 11.34 0.42
CA ILE A 72 4.08 10.69 -0.86
C ILE A 72 2.82 10.03 -1.42
N ILE A 73 2.10 9.26 -0.60
CA ILE A 73 0.87 8.56 -1.01
C ILE A 73 -0.20 9.55 -1.48
N GLU A 74 -0.47 10.60 -0.70
CA GLU A 74 -1.47 11.62 -1.03
C GLU A 74 -1.12 12.38 -2.32
N SER A 75 0.17 12.61 -2.59
CA SER A 75 0.62 13.30 -3.82
C SER A 75 0.21 12.58 -5.11
N THR A 76 0.01 11.26 -5.05
CA THR A 76 -0.39 10.46 -6.22
C THR A 76 -1.87 10.60 -6.56
N LYS A 77 -2.71 11.02 -5.60
CA LYS A 77 -4.19 11.02 -5.69
C LYS A 77 -4.82 9.64 -5.94
N LEU A 78 -4.03 8.55 -5.92
CA LEU A 78 -4.50 7.17 -6.07
C LEU A 78 -5.19 6.66 -4.80
N PHE A 79 -4.85 7.22 -3.65
CA PHE A 79 -5.33 6.78 -2.36
C PHE A 79 -5.88 7.95 -1.55
N LYS A 80 -6.89 7.67 -0.72
CA LYS A 80 -7.49 8.63 0.21
C LYS A 80 -7.27 8.16 1.64
N LEU A 81 -6.68 9.00 2.48
CA LEU A 81 -6.49 8.70 3.91
C LEU A 81 -7.85 8.53 4.59
N ILE A 82 -7.97 7.48 5.40
CA ILE A 82 -9.19 7.20 6.19
C ILE A 82 -8.89 7.00 7.68
N GLU A 83 -7.63 6.78 8.06
CA GLU A 83 -7.24 6.58 9.45
C GLU A 83 -5.81 7.06 9.65
N ARG A 84 -5.57 7.73 10.77
CA ARG A 84 -4.26 8.25 11.16
C ARG A 84 -4.07 8.11 12.67
N ASP A 85 -3.08 7.34 13.07
CA ASP A 85 -2.64 7.25 14.47
C ASP A 85 -1.12 7.16 14.55
N LYS A 86 -0.43 8.23 14.95
CA LYS A 86 1.03 8.36 15.18
C LYS A 86 1.95 7.61 14.21
N LYS A 87 2.10 6.30 14.34
CA LYS A 87 2.95 5.46 13.48
C LYS A 87 2.20 4.71 12.37
N PHE A 88 0.88 4.66 12.46
CA PHE A 88 -0.05 3.97 11.59
C PHE A 88 -0.86 4.95 10.73
N ILE A 89 -1.04 4.59 9.45
CA ILE A 89 -1.93 5.24 8.50
C ILE A 89 -2.66 4.19 7.66
N ARG A 90 -3.93 4.43 7.36
CA ARG A 90 -4.73 3.61 6.45
C ARG A 90 -5.37 4.45 5.37
N PHE A 91 -5.38 3.92 4.17
CA PHE A 91 -5.97 4.53 2.99
C PHE A 91 -6.97 3.60 2.32
N LYS A 92 -7.97 4.19 1.67
CA LYS A 92 -8.80 3.51 0.67
C LYS A 92 -8.31 3.84 -0.74
N LYS A 93 -8.55 2.91 -1.66
CA LYS A 93 -8.40 3.14 -3.10
C LYS A 93 -9.30 4.32 -3.51
N ASN A 94 -8.73 5.33 -4.17
CA ASN A 94 -9.51 6.43 -4.72
C ASN A 94 -10.18 5.98 -6.02
N LYS A 95 -11.43 6.36 -6.26
CA LYS A 95 -12.07 6.09 -7.56
C LYS A 95 -11.42 7.01 -8.59
N PHE A 96 -10.91 6.46 -9.70
CA PHE A 96 -10.55 7.27 -10.84
C PHE A 96 -11.80 8.03 -11.29
N GLN A 97 -11.82 9.35 -11.10
CA GLN A 97 -12.79 10.21 -11.76
C GLN A 97 -12.23 10.46 -13.16
N ASN A 98 -12.79 9.80 -14.18
CA ASN A 98 -12.68 10.30 -15.53
C ASN A 98 -13.33 11.68 -15.53
N LYS A 99 -12.51 12.72 -15.67
CA LYS A 99 -13.03 14.02 -16.08
C LYS A 99 -13.33 13.86 -17.57
N GLU A 100 -14.60 13.71 -17.89
CA GLU A 100 -15.14 14.08 -19.21
C GLU A 100 -14.92 15.58 -19.45
#